data_AF-A0A953P0F7-F1
#
_entry.id   AF-A0A953P0F7-F1
#
_cell.length_a   1.000
_cell.length_b   1.000
_cell.length_c   1.000
_cell.angle_alpha   90.00
_cell.angle_beta   90.00
_cell.angle_gamma   90.00
#
_symmetry.space_group_name_H-M   'P 1'
#
loop_
_entity.id
_entity.type
_entity.pdbx_description
1 polymer ?
#
loop_
_entity_poly.entity_id
_entity_poly.type
_entity_poly.pdbx_seq_one_letter_code
_entity_poly.pdbx_strand_id
1 'polypeptide(L)'
;MFLVFTPDISWTMCARQQAAIEEKYIMHSKLSKTALVGLLAIVFIAAALSKIYFVRDHSGGSIMSKGDEAYLFLGSGHTGYNFSYLEYPLIRVKEYFYAPPFPEDRNASIIVMRITPSGTERYSINFGKDAGGTPQLLTPFENDFYAMCRGAALCKWTHSGFQPATEEEQRRFGGIDHLVRGAMNNETINGWSVHQIGRSRGEHLELSIGGKFVISAKNEAALEQESPRVSIDLIRPGIAPENLYHADGAPRRVSKAEYKRDFPGGSLKE
;
A
#
# COMPACT_ATOMS: atom_id res chain seq x y z
N MET A 1 66.20 74.24 -26.63
CA MET A 1 65.54 73.93 -25.35
C MET A 1 64.49 72.86 -25.65
N PHE A 2 64.83 71.58 -25.45
CA PHE A 2 63.92 70.46 -25.68
C PHE A 2 63.51 69.90 -24.31
N LEU A 3 62.23 70.02 -23.97
CA LEU A 3 61.64 69.37 -22.80
C LEU A 3 61.47 67.89 -23.11
N VAL A 4 62.32 67.06 -22.52
CA VAL A 4 62.19 65.60 -22.56
C VAL A 4 61.06 65.22 -21.61
N PHE A 5 59.89 64.90 -22.17
CA PHE A 5 58.79 64.28 -21.43
C PHE A 5 59.22 62.85 -21.07
N THR A 6 59.57 62.62 -19.80
CA THR A 6 59.71 61.26 -19.27
C THR A 6 58.32 60.64 -19.16
N PRO A 7 58.05 59.48 -19.78
CA PRO A 7 56.76 58.82 -19.65
C PRO A 7 56.50 58.45 -18.18
N ASP A 8 55.29 58.78 -17.76
CA ASP A 8 54.77 58.80 -16.41
C ASP A 8 54.66 57.37 -15.83
N ILE A 9 55.59 57.03 -14.93
CA ILE A 9 55.69 55.72 -14.25
C ILE A 9 54.38 55.38 -13.48
N SER A 10 53.59 56.40 -13.12
CA SER A 10 52.34 56.29 -12.37
C SER A 10 51.29 55.41 -13.09
N TRP A 11 51.18 55.52 -14.42
CA TRP A 11 50.19 54.77 -15.21
C TRP A 11 50.47 53.27 -15.25
N THR A 12 51.75 52.89 -15.31
CA THR A 12 52.16 51.48 -15.35
C THR A 12 51.95 50.77 -14.01
N MET A 13 52.07 51.47 -12.88
CA MET A 13 51.76 50.91 -11.56
C MET A 13 50.25 50.73 -11.36
N CYS A 14 49.43 51.70 -11.78
CA CYS A 14 47.98 51.61 -11.67
C CYS A 14 47.40 50.48 -12.53
N ALA A 15 47.87 50.33 -13.77
CA ALA A 15 47.47 49.24 -14.66
C ALA A 15 47.84 47.85 -14.11
N ARG A 16 49.01 47.72 -13.46
CA ARG A 16 49.44 46.46 -12.82
C ARG A 16 48.61 46.11 -11.58
N GLN A 17 48.25 47.09 -10.76
CA GLN A 17 47.36 46.86 -9.61
C GLN A 17 45.95 46.45 -10.05
N GLN A 18 45.42 47.10 -11.08
CA GLN A 18 44.08 46.80 -11.58
C GLN A 18 44.01 45.40 -12.23
N ALA A 19 45.02 45.01 -13.00
CA ALA A 19 45.14 43.66 -13.54
C ALA A 19 45.24 42.58 -12.45
N ALA A 20 46.00 42.84 -11.37
CA ALA A 20 46.12 41.89 -10.25
C ALA A 20 44.81 41.73 -9.44
N ILE A 21 44.03 42.81 -9.31
CA ILE A 21 42.71 42.77 -8.65
C ILE A 21 41.71 42.01 -9.52
N GLU A 22 41.69 42.26 -10.84
CA GLU A 22 40.84 41.54 -11.78
C GLU A 22 41.18 40.05 -11.83
N GLU A 23 42.47 39.69 -11.84
CA GLU A 23 42.92 38.29 -11.82
C GLU A 23 42.50 37.58 -10.52
N LYS A 24 42.64 38.24 -9.36
CA LYS A 24 42.21 37.71 -8.07
C LYS A 24 40.69 37.55 -8.00
N TYR A 25 39.92 38.49 -8.54
CA TYR A 25 38.46 38.43 -8.60
C TYR A 25 37.97 37.33 -9.55
N ILE A 26 38.59 37.20 -10.72
CA ILE A 26 38.31 36.11 -11.68
C ILE A 26 38.64 34.75 -11.05
N MET A 27 39.75 34.64 -10.33
CA MET A 27 40.16 33.40 -9.67
C MET A 27 39.19 33.00 -8.54
N HIS A 28 38.80 33.94 -7.66
CA HIS A 28 37.79 33.68 -6.62
C HIS A 28 36.40 33.36 -7.20
N SER A 29 35.98 34.05 -8.26
CA SER A 29 34.69 33.79 -8.93
C SER A 29 34.68 32.44 -9.66
N LYS A 30 35.81 31.99 -10.21
CA LYS A 30 35.96 30.64 -10.79
C LYS A 30 35.99 29.57 -9.71
N LEU A 31 36.77 29.76 -8.64
CA LEU A 31 36.88 28.78 -7.55
C LEU A 31 35.53 28.57 -6.84
N SER A 32 34.78 29.65 -6.60
CA SER A 32 33.45 29.60 -5.99
C SER A 32 32.42 28.91 -6.89
N LYS A 33 32.44 29.15 -8.20
CA LYS A 33 31.59 28.43 -9.18
C LYS A 33 31.89 26.95 -9.23
N THR A 34 33.17 26.55 -9.30
CA THR A 34 33.56 25.13 -9.31
C THR A 34 33.16 24.42 -8.02
N ALA A 35 33.37 25.07 -6.87
CA ALA A 35 32.94 24.52 -5.57
C ALA A 35 31.42 24.34 -5.50
N LEU A 36 30.65 25.32 -5.99
CA LEU A 36 29.19 25.24 -6.04
C LEU A 36 28.71 24.10 -6.95
N VAL A 37 29.29 23.97 -8.15
CA VAL A 37 28.96 22.87 -9.08
C VAL A 37 29.29 21.51 -8.46
N GLY A 38 30.45 21.39 -7.79
CA GLY A 38 30.83 20.17 -7.08
C GLY A 38 29.84 19.82 -5.96
N LEU A 39 29.43 20.81 -5.16
CA LEU A 39 28.44 20.62 -4.09
C LEU A 39 27.09 20.17 -4.65
N LEU A 40 26.60 20.81 -5.73
CA LEU A 40 25.36 20.43 -6.39
C LEU A 40 25.42 19.00 -6.95
N ALA A 41 26.55 18.61 -7.55
CA ALA A 41 26.75 17.24 -8.04
C ALA A 41 26.69 16.22 -6.89
N ILE A 42 27.34 16.50 -5.74
CA ILE A 42 27.29 15.65 -4.55
C ILE A 42 25.85 15.52 -4.04
N VAL A 43 25.11 16.64 -3.93
CA VAL A 43 23.71 16.64 -3.49
C VAL A 43 22.84 15.83 -4.46
N PHE A 44 23.04 15.99 -5.77
CA PHE A 44 22.28 15.25 -6.78
C PHE A 44 22.56 13.75 -6.74
N ILE A 45 23.83 13.35 -6.59
CA ILE A 45 24.22 11.94 -6.42
C ILE A 45 23.62 11.38 -5.13
N ALA A 46 23.73 12.11 -4.01
CA ALA A 46 23.15 11.69 -2.74
C ALA A 46 21.62 11.51 -2.83
N ALA A 47 20.92 12.41 -3.54
CA ALA A 47 19.48 12.30 -3.78
C ALA A 47 19.12 11.13 -4.71
N ALA A 48 19.94 10.84 -5.71
CA ALA A 48 19.77 9.70 -6.61
C ALA A 48 19.91 8.35 -5.86
N LEU A 49 20.87 8.28 -4.95
CA LEU A 49 21.16 7.07 -4.17
C LEU A 49 20.23 6.90 -2.96
N SER A 50 19.71 7.99 -2.41
CA SER A 50 18.80 7.95 -1.26
C SER A 50 17.42 7.48 -1.68
N LYS A 51 16.89 6.47 -0.97
CA LYS A 51 15.56 5.91 -1.21
C LYS A 51 14.54 6.40 -0.20
N ILE A 52 13.30 6.55 -0.66
CA ILE A 52 12.10 6.77 0.13
C ILE A 52 11.26 5.49 0.04
N TYR A 53 10.70 5.08 1.16
CA TYR A 53 9.91 3.86 1.30
C TYR A 53 8.49 4.22 1.69
N PHE A 54 7.52 3.60 1.03
CA PHE A 54 6.11 3.69 1.38
C PHE A 54 5.52 2.29 1.52
N VAL A 55 4.59 2.16 2.46
CA VAL A 55 3.79 0.96 2.66
C VAL A 55 2.33 1.35 2.51
N ARG A 56 1.57 0.48 1.87
CA ARG A 56 0.13 0.61 1.73
C ARG A 56 -0.53 -0.66 2.22
N ASP A 57 -1.45 -0.54 3.16
CA ASP A 57 -2.19 -1.69 3.67
C ASP A 57 -3.31 -2.07 2.71
N HIS A 58 -3.58 -3.36 2.59
CA HIS A 58 -4.78 -3.85 1.92
C HIS A 58 -5.96 -3.69 2.87
N SER A 59 -7.00 -3.01 2.39
CA SER A 59 -8.23 -2.77 3.13
C SER A 59 -9.42 -3.36 2.40
N GLY A 60 -10.45 -3.71 3.15
CA GLY A 60 -11.69 -4.26 2.62
C GLY A 60 -11.73 -5.78 2.64
N GLY A 61 -12.78 -6.35 2.07
CA GLY A 61 -13.04 -7.77 2.17
C GLY A 61 -14.51 -8.12 1.97
N SER A 62 -14.91 -9.26 2.52
CA SER A 62 -16.27 -9.76 2.45
C SER A 62 -16.82 -10.11 3.83
N ILE A 63 -18.07 -9.74 4.08
CA ILE A 63 -18.85 -10.16 5.23
C ILE A 63 -19.87 -11.19 4.72
N MET A 64 -19.87 -12.37 5.31
CA MET A 64 -20.79 -13.45 4.99
C MET A 64 -21.57 -13.83 6.25
N SER A 65 -22.90 -13.83 6.20
CA SER A 65 -23.73 -14.13 7.37
C SER A 65 -24.83 -15.14 7.08
N LYS A 66 -25.12 -15.98 8.07
CA LYS A 66 -26.19 -16.98 8.03
C LYS A 66 -26.68 -17.27 9.44
N GLY A 67 -27.98 -17.11 9.68
CA GLY A 67 -28.56 -17.33 11.01
C GLY A 67 -27.99 -16.37 12.06
N ASP A 68 -27.34 -16.92 13.09
CA ASP A 68 -26.71 -16.16 14.17
C ASP A 68 -25.18 -16.15 14.13
N GLU A 69 -24.58 -16.52 12.99
CA GLU A 69 -23.15 -16.43 12.76
C GLU A 69 -22.79 -15.55 11.56
N ALA A 70 -21.59 -14.97 11.64
CA ALA A 70 -21.00 -14.20 10.55
C ALA A 70 -19.51 -14.51 10.42
N TYR A 71 -19.03 -14.51 9.18
CA TYR A 71 -17.62 -14.62 8.81
C TYR A 71 -17.17 -13.34 8.11
N LEU A 72 -16.05 -12.80 8.55
CA LEU A 72 -15.36 -11.67 7.94
C LEU A 72 -14.11 -12.20 7.26
N PHE A 73 -13.99 -12.05 5.95
CA PHE A 73 -12.78 -12.36 5.18
C PHE A 73 -12.14 -11.04 4.73
N LEU A 74 -11.13 -10.59 5.46
CA LEU A 74 -10.57 -9.24 5.36
C LEU A 74 -9.15 -9.29 4.82
N GLY A 75 -8.80 -8.37 3.92
CA GLY A 75 -7.42 -8.17 3.52
C GLY A 75 -6.59 -7.64 4.68
N SER A 76 -5.39 -8.17 4.87
CA SER A 76 -4.40 -7.62 5.83
C SER A 76 -3.01 -7.52 5.22
N GLY A 77 -2.91 -7.74 3.91
CA GLY A 77 -1.66 -7.67 3.18
C GLY A 77 -1.10 -6.27 3.11
N HIS A 78 0.16 -6.18 2.66
CA HIS A 78 0.87 -4.94 2.46
C HIS A 78 1.39 -4.86 1.03
N THR A 79 1.47 -3.63 0.53
CA THR A 79 2.10 -3.30 -0.75
C THR A 79 3.22 -2.32 -0.48
N GLY A 80 4.42 -2.66 -0.93
CA GLY A 80 5.63 -1.87 -0.75
C GLY A 80 5.97 -1.07 -2.00
N TYR A 81 6.30 0.20 -1.79
CA TYR A 81 6.82 1.08 -2.81
C TYR A 81 8.18 1.65 -2.40
N ASN A 82 9.15 1.67 -3.30
CA ASN A 82 10.43 2.33 -3.03
C ASN A 82 10.98 3.09 -4.24
N PHE A 83 11.38 4.35 -4.00
CA PHE A 83 11.81 5.27 -5.05
C PHE A 83 13.02 6.06 -4.58
N SER A 84 13.87 6.52 -5.49
CA SER A 84 14.86 7.55 -5.17
C SER A 84 14.17 8.90 -4.90
N TYR A 85 14.84 9.81 -4.18
CA TYR A 85 14.33 11.16 -3.98
C TYR A 85 14.11 11.92 -5.30
N LEU A 86 14.91 11.61 -6.33
CA LEU A 86 14.77 12.22 -7.66
C LEU A 86 13.57 11.67 -8.44
N GLU A 87 13.19 10.42 -8.23
CA GLU A 87 12.03 9.81 -8.88
C GLU A 87 10.70 10.28 -8.28
N TYR A 88 10.68 10.66 -6.99
CA TYR A 88 9.45 10.99 -6.28
C TYR A 88 8.63 12.13 -6.93
N PRO A 89 9.22 13.28 -7.34
CA PRO A 89 8.46 14.32 -8.05
C PRO A 89 7.82 13.82 -9.35
N LEU A 90 8.52 12.97 -10.11
CA LEU A 90 7.98 12.40 -11.35
C LEU A 90 6.80 11.45 -11.04
N ILE A 91 6.86 10.70 -9.96
CA ILE A 91 5.76 9.83 -9.51
C ILE A 91 4.54 10.66 -9.14
N ARG A 92 4.71 11.78 -8.44
CA ARG A 92 3.59 12.69 -8.11
C ARG A 92 2.93 13.27 -9.36
N VAL A 93 3.72 13.60 -10.39
CA VAL A 93 3.18 14.02 -11.69
C VAL A 93 2.42 12.86 -12.37
N LYS A 94 2.96 11.64 -12.35
CA LYS A 94 2.28 10.46 -12.93
C LYS A 94 0.97 10.12 -12.22
N GLU A 95 0.96 10.18 -10.88
CA GLU A 95 -0.25 9.98 -10.06
C GLU A 95 -1.33 11.01 -10.42
N TYR A 96 -0.95 12.27 -10.64
CA TYR A 96 -1.89 13.32 -11.11
C TYR A 96 -2.53 12.97 -12.46
N PHE A 97 -1.80 12.28 -13.34
CA PHE A 97 -2.30 11.75 -14.62
C PHE A 97 -2.84 10.32 -14.55
N TYR A 98 -3.26 9.86 -13.36
CA TYR A 98 -3.86 8.54 -13.15
C TYR A 98 -2.97 7.34 -13.52
N ALA A 99 -1.65 7.52 -13.48
CA ALA A 99 -0.66 6.47 -13.67
C ALA A 99 0.08 6.17 -12.35
N PRO A 100 -0.59 5.50 -11.37
CA PRO A 100 0.05 5.20 -10.09
C PRO A 100 1.26 4.29 -10.28
N PRO A 101 2.26 4.38 -9.39
CA PRO A 101 3.44 3.51 -9.47
C PRO A 101 3.05 2.04 -9.32
N PHE A 102 3.76 1.16 -10.02
CA PHE A 102 3.67 -0.27 -9.75
C PHE A 102 4.42 -0.59 -8.46
N PRO A 103 3.85 -1.42 -7.59
CA PRO A 103 4.54 -1.81 -6.37
C PRO A 103 5.69 -2.76 -6.66
N GLU A 104 6.84 -2.50 -6.04
CA GLU A 104 8.04 -3.36 -6.14
C GLU A 104 7.90 -4.61 -5.27
N ASP A 105 7.23 -4.50 -4.12
CA ASP A 105 7.06 -5.58 -3.18
C ASP A 105 5.59 -5.75 -2.77
N ARG A 106 5.21 -6.99 -2.48
CA ARG A 106 3.87 -7.35 -2.00
C ARG A 106 4.00 -8.38 -0.91
N ASN A 107 3.09 -8.35 0.04
CA ASN A 107 2.90 -9.38 1.04
C ASN A 107 1.40 -9.59 1.18
N ALA A 108 0.88 -10.71 0.71
CA ALA A 108 -0.55 -10.98 0.76
C ALA A 108 -0.89 -11.72 2.05
N SER A 109 -1.87 -11.21 2.79
CA SER A 109 -2.40 -11.89 3.95
C SER A 109 -3.89 -11.58 4.09
N ILE A 110 -4.60 -12.51 4.73
CA ILE A 110 -6.01 -12.35 5.08
C ILE A 110 -6.21 -12.58 6.57
N ILE A 111 -7.14 -11.84 7.13
CA ILE A 111 -7.72 -12.12 8.44
C ILE A 111 -9.10 -12.71 8.20
N VAL A 112 -9.37 -13.86 8.83
CA VAL A 112 -10.71 -14.43 8.90
C VAL A 112 -11.21 -14.34 10.31
N MET A 113 -12.36 -13.71 10.53
CA MET A 113 -13.01 -13.70 11.83
C MET A 113 -14.33 -14.42 11.76
N ARG A 114 -14.55 -15.34 12.70
CA ARG A 114 -15.86 -15.94 12.94
C ARG A 114 -16.49 -15.27 14.14
N ILE A 115 -17.70 -14.75 13.97
CA ILE A 115 -18.45 -14.07 15.01
C ILE A 115 -19.71 -14.87 15.28
N THR A 116 -19.90 -15.23 16.54
CA THR A 116 -21.07 -15.93 17.04
C THR A 116 -21.61 -15.22 18.29
N PRO A 117 -22.74 -15.67 18.84
CA PRO A 117 -23.23 -15.15 20.11
C PRO A 117 -22.28 -15.44 21.28
N SER A 118 -21.53 -16.54 21.23
CA SER A 118 -20.62 -16.95 22.30
C SER A 118 -19.28 -16.23 22.27
N GLY A 119 -18.86 -15.70 21.12
CA GLY A 119 -17.60 -14.97 21.03
C GLY A 119 -17.17 -14.65 19.60
N THR A 120 -15.90 -14.29 19.50
CA THR A 120 -15.24 -13.97 18.23
C THR A 120 -13.93 -14.73 18.14
N GLU A 121 -13.76 -15.48 17.06
CA GLU A 121 -12.53 -16.22 16.76
C GLU A 121 -11.81 -15.51 15.61
N ARG A 122 -10.49 -15.38 15.70
CA ARG A 122 -9.67 -14.66 14.70
C ARG A 122 -8.55 -15.55 14.20
N TYR A 123 -8.45 -15.66 12.88
CA TYR A 123 -7.45 -16.42 12.16
C TYR A 123 -6.70 -15.48 11.22
N SER A 124 -5.38 -15.63 11.12
CA SER A 124 -4.54 -14.83 10.23
C SER A 124 -3.70 -15.75 9.37
N ILE A 125 -3.77 -15.56 8.05
CA ILE A 125 -3.05 -16.39 7.09
C ILE A 125 -2.20 -15.50 6.22
N ASN A 126 -0.92 -15.85 6.15
CA ASN A 126 0.06 -15.16 5.35
C ASN A 126 0.40 -16.02 4.12
N PHE A 127 0.18 -15.44 2.93
CA PHE A 127 0.50 -16.04 1.64
C PHE A 127 1.89 -15.60 1.12
N GLY A 128 2.55 -14.70 1.84
CA GLY A 128 3.88 -14.18 1.52
C GLY A 128 3.87 -13.29 0.27
N LYS A 129 4.98 -13.32 -0.48
CA LYS A 129 5.17 -12.44 -1.64
C LYS A 129 4.31 -12.80 -2.84
N ASP A 130 3.88 -14.05 -2.92
CA ASP A 130 3.07 -14.55 -4.02
C ASP A 130 1.61 -14.14 -3.81
N ALA A 131 1.25 -12.94 -4.26
CA ALA A 131 -0.15 -12.48 -4.27
C ALA A 131 -1.06 -13.44 -5.05
N GLY A 132 -0.53 -14.18 -6.03
CA GLY A 132 -1.24 -15.24 -6.76
C GLY A 132 -1.54 -16.51 -5.94
N GLY A 133 -1.05 -16.60 -4.70
CA GLY A 133 -1.42 -17.61 -3.73
C GLY A 133 -2.69 -17.26 -2.93
N THR A 134 -3.14 -16.00 -2.98
CA THR A 134 -4.36 -15.59 -2.29
C THR A 134 -5.57 -16.25 -2.95
N PRO A 135 -6.45 -16.93 -2.19
CA PRO A 135 -7.66 -17.53 -2.72
C PRO A 135 -8.55 -16.48 -3.39
N GLN A 136 -9.06 -16.82 -4.57
CA GLN A 136 -9.97 -15.99 -5.35
C GLN A 136 -11.36 -16.62 -5.38
N LEU A 137 -12.39 -15.86 -5.79
CA LEU A 137 -13.76 -16.37 -5.97
C LEU A 137 -14.31 -17.09 -4.73
N LEU A 138 -14.10 -16.51 -3.55
CA LEU A 138 -14.61 -17.04 -2.29
C LEU A 138 -16.13 -17.20 -2.37
N THR A 139 -16.62 -18.43 -2.29
CA THR A 139 -18.03 -18.80 -2.46
C THR A 139 -18.47 -19.67 -1.29
N PRO A 140 -19.54 -19.31 -0.58
CA PRO A 140 -20.12 -20.18 0.43
C PRO A 140 -20.88 -21.35 -0.23
N PHE A 141 -20.61 -22.58 0.20
CA PHE A 141 -21.41 -23.75 -0.14
C PHE A 141 -21.88 -24.42 1.15
N GLU A 142 -23.20 -24.56 1.28
CA GLU A 142 -23.82 -25.18 2.45
C GLU A 142 -23.42 -24.47 3.76
N ASN A 143 -22.51 -25.06 4.54
CA ASN A 143 -22.01 -24.52 5.81
C ASN A 143 -20.49 -24.26 5.78
N ASP A 144 -19.88 -24.32 4.60
CA ASP A 144 -18.44 -24.17 4.40
C ASP A 144 -18.16 -23.08 3.36
N PHE A 145 -16.90 -22.62 3.31
CA PHE A 145 -16.46 -21.65 2.33
C PHE A 145 -15.41 -22.26 1.41
N TYR A 146 -15.59 -22.07 0.11
CA TYR A 146 -14.66 -22.57 -0.89
C TYR A 146 -14.11 -21.41 -1.73
N ALA A 147 -12.92 -21.59 -2.27
CA ALA A 147 -12.26 -20.58 -3.08
C ALA A 147 -11.37 -21.25 -4.13
N MET A 148 -11.01 -20.51 -5.16
CA MET A 148 -10.00 -20.90 -6.13
C MET A 148 -8.62 -20.57 -5.58
N CYS A 149 -7.84 -21.59 -5.26
CA CYS A 149 -6.42 -21.48 -4.90
C CYS A 149 -5.51 -21.40 -6.13
N ARG A 150 -4.22 -21.19 -5.87
CA ARG A 150 -3.14 -21.30 -6.87
C ARG A 150 -3.28 -22.60 -7.68
N GLY A 151 -3.06 -22.50 -9.00
CA GLY A 151 -3.17 -23.64 -9.91
C GLY A 151 -4.60 -23.99 -10.30
N ALA A 152 -5.56 -23.07 -10.07
CA ALA A 152 -6.97 -23.27 -10.40
C ALA A 152 -7.59 -24.49 -9.67
N ALA A 153 -7.12 -24.74 -8.44
CA ALA A 153 -7.64 -25.81 -7.59
C ALA A 153 -8.73 -25.28 -6.66
N LEU A 154 -9.76 -26.10 -6.43
CA LEU A 154 -10.78 -25.82 -5.42
C LEU A 154 -10.17 -26.03 -4.03
N CYS A 155 -10.27 -25.02 -3.18
CA CYS A 155 -9.86 -25.07 -1.79
C CYS A 155 -11.05 -24.82 -0.87
N LYS A 156 -11.03 -25.48 0.28
CA LYS A 156 -11.96 -25.29 1.39
C LYS A 156 -11.31 -24.48 2.50
N TRP A 157 -12.04 -23.51 3.03
CA TRP A 157 -11.68 -22.85 4.29
C TRP A 157 -11.77 -23.81 5.46
N THR A 158 -10.72 -23.84 6.26
CA THR A 158 -10.68 -24.50 7.57
C THR A 158 -10.19 -23.50 8.60
N HIS A 159 -10.36 -23.78 9.91
CA HIS A 159 -9.79 -22.95 10.98
C HIS A 159 -8.25 -22.81 10.93
N SER A 160 -7.57 -23.61 10.09
CA SER A 160 -6.13 -23.53 9.83
C SER A 160 -5.76 -22.83 8.51
N GLY A 161 -6.76 -22.47 7.70
CA GLY A 161 -6.61 -21.85 6.39
C GLY A 161 -7.22 -22.64 5.25
N PHE A 162 -6.93 -22.18 4.02
CA PHE A 162 -7.45 -22.81 2.80
C PHE A 162 -6.64 -24.07 2.47
N GLN A 163 -7.33 -25.21 2.46
CA GLN A 163 -6.76 -26.50 2.10
C GLN A 163 -7.39 -27.01 0.80
N PRO A 164 -6.69 -27.82 -0.01
CA PRO A 164 -7.30 -28.45 -1.18
C PRO A 164 -8.57 -29.21 -0.80
N ALA A 165 -9.65 -28.99 -1.55
CA ALA A 165 -10.89 -29.73 -1.37
C ALA A 165 -10.71 -31.21 -1.77
N THR A 166 -11.40 -32.12 -1.10
CA THR A 166 -11.30 -33.56 -1.43
C THR A 166 -11.86 -33.85 -2.82
N GLU A 167 -11.55 -35.02 -3.40
CA GLU A 167 -12.09 -35.40 -4.71
C GLU A 167 -13.62 -35.47 -4.69
N GLU A 168 -14.21 -35.93 -3.58
CA GLU A 168 -15.66 -35.97 -3.40
C GLU A 168 -16.26 -34.57 -3.39
N GLU A 169 -15.65 -33.62 -2.68
CA GLU A 169 -16.08 -32.21 -2.66
C GLU A 169 -15.95 -31.57 -4.04
N GLN A 170 -14.83 -31.82 -4.74
CA GLN A 170 -14.64 -31.33 -6.11
C GLN A 170 -15.69 -31.86 -7.06
N ARG A 171 -16.04 -33.15 -6.99
CA ARG A 171 -17.10 -33.74 -7.82
C ARG A 171 -18.48 -33.21 -7.44
N ARG A 172 -18.76 -33.09 -6.14
CA ARG A 172 -20.06 -32.63 -5.62
C ARG A 172 -20.37 -31.19 -6.02
N PHE A 173 -19.37 -30.31 -5.97
CA PHE A 173 -19.53 -28.89 -6.29
C PHE A 173 -19.08 -28.54 -7.71
N GLY A 174 -18.73 -29.53 -8.54
CA GLY A 174 -18.30 -29.30 -9.92
C GLY A 174 -17.07 -28.41 -10.05
N GLY A 175 -16.13 -28.52 -9.11
CA GLY A 175 -14.84 -27.83 -9.12
C GLY A 175 -14.92 -26.31 -9.01
N ILE A 176 -13.99 -25.62 -9.67
CA ILE A 176 -13.89 -24.16 -9.66
C ILE A 176 -14.94 -23.46 -10.53
N ASP A 177 -15.58 -24.18 -11.44
CA ASP A 177 -16.51 -23.60 -12.42
C ASP A 177 -17.82 -23.13 -11.80
N HIS A 178 -18.17 -23.68 -10.64
CA HIS A 178 -19.35 -23.28 -9.87
C HIS A 178 -19.06 -22.22 -8.81
N LEU A 179 -17.81 -21.76 -8.68
CA LEU A 179 -17.50 -20.61 -7.85
C LEU A 179 -18.15 -19.36 -8.46
N VAL A 180 -18.76 -18.54 -7.62
CA VAL A 180 -19.48 -17.34 -8.08
C VAL A 180 -18.47 -16.34 -8.63
N ARG A 181 -18.64 -16.00 -9.91
CA ARG A 181 -17.82 -15.02 -10.62
C ARG A 181 -18.51 -13.66 -10.54
N GLY A 182 -17.75 -12.64 -10.14
CA GLY A 182 -18.24 -11.26 -10.11
C GLY A 182 -18.46 -10.71 -8.71
N ALA A 183 -19.24 -9.62 -8.63
CA ALA A 183 -19.49 -8.90 -7.40
C ALA A 183 -20.70 -9.49 -6.66
N MET A 184 -20.46 -10.24 -5.58
CA MET A 184 -21.54 -10.82 -4.76
C MET A 184 -22.17 -9.83 -3.77
N ASN A 185 -22.13 -8.52 -4.06
CA ASN A 185 -22.50 -7.52 -3.05
C ASN A 185 -24.02 -7.46 -2.87
N ASN A 186 -24.49 -7.66 -1.64
CA ASN A 186 -25.91 -7.75 -1.26
C ASN A 186 -26.63 -8.95 -1.91
N GLU A 187 -25.91 -10.04 -2.19
CA GLU A 187 -26.50 -11.26 -2.75
C GLU A 187 -26.66 -12.34 -1.68
N THR A 188 -27.66 -13.22 -1.85
CA THR A 188 -27.80 -14.44 -1.04
C THR A 188 -27.34 -15.65 -1.84
N ILE A 189 -26.30 -16.33 -1.37
CA ILE A 189 -25.69 -17.48 -2.04
C ILE A 189 -25.74 -18.67 -1.10
N ASN A 190 -26.46 -19.73 -1.49
CA ASN A 190 -26.60 -20.95 -0.68
C ASN A 190 -27.04 -20.68 0.78
N GLY A 191 -27.91 -19.68 0.96
CA GLY A 191 -28.42 -19.25 2.27
C GLY A 191 -27.51 -18.31 3.06
N TRP A 192 -26.36 -17.92 2.51
CA TRP A 192 -25.47 -16.91 3.08
C TRP A 192 -25.73 -15.55 2.46
N SER A 193 -25.94 -14.53 3.28
CA SER A 193 -25.95 -13.13 2.82
C SER A 193 -24.52 -12.64 2.70
N VAL A 194 -24.12 -12.19 1.50
CA VAL A 194 -22.76 -11.76 1.18
C VAL A 194 -22.74 -10.25 0.94
N HIS A 195 -21.83 -9.57 1.61
CA HIS A 195 -21.58 -8.14 1.46
C HIS A 195 -20.09 -7.90 1.22
N GLN A 196 -19.76 -7.08 0.25
CA GLN A 196 -18.40 -6.62 0.02
C GLN A 196 -18.20 -5.31 0.76
N ILE A 197 -17.02 -5.07 1.31
CA ILE A 197 -16.69 -3.82 2.01
C ILE A 197 -15.40 -3.22 1.45
N GLY A 198 -15.35 -1.89 1.43
CA GLY A 198 -14.20 -1.13 0.93
C GLY A 198 -14.21 -0.93 -0.58
N ARG A 199 -15.37 -1.16 -1.24
CA ARG A 199 -15.53 -0.93 -2.68
C ARG A 199 -16.01 0.47 -3.00
N SER A 200 -16.91 0.99 -2.19
CA SER A 200 -17.57 2.28 -2.45
C SER A 200 -17.14 3.32 -1.43
N ARG A 201 -16.97 4.56 -1.88
CA ARG A 201 -16.69 5.72 -1.02
C ARG A 201 -17.85 5.93 -0.04
N GLY A 202 -17.52 6.22 1.22
CA GLY A 202 -18.53 6.51 2.25
C GLY A 202 -19.48 5.33 2.50
N GLU A 203 -19.11 4.13 2.09
CA GLU A 203 -19.88 2.91 2.31
C GLU A 203 -20.07 2.71 3.80
N HIS A 204 -21.33 2.59 4.21
CA HIS A 204 -21.71 2.25 5.57
C HIS A 204 -22.67 1.08 5.51
N LEU A 205 -22.35 0.03 6.26
CA LEU A 205 -23.08 -1.22 6.28
C LEU A 205 -23.33 -1.60 7.73
N GLU A 206 -24.59 -1.79 8.09
CA GLU A 206 -25.00 -2.35 9.38
C GLU A 206 -25.74 -3.66 9.15
N LEU A 207 -25.22 -4.74 9.72
CA LEU A 207 -25.78 -6.08 9.62
C LEU A 207 -26.18 -6.59 10.99
N SER A 208 -27.49 -6.75 11.21
CA SER A 208 -28.02 -7.42 12.40
C SER A 208 -27.95 -8.93 12.23
N ILE A 209 -27.22 -9.61 13.12
CA ILE A 209 -26.98 -11.04 13.04
C ILE A 209 -27.79 -11.74 14.12
N GLY A 210 -28.78 -12.53 13.70
CA GLY A 210 -29.69 -13.27 14.58
C GLY A 210 -30.42 -12.42 15.62
N GLY A 211 -30.48 -11.08 15.46
CA GLY A 211 -31.00 -10.13 16.46
C GLY A 211 -30.16 -10.03 17.74
N LYS A 212 -28.95 -10.58 17.76
CA LYS A 212 -28.09 -10.68 18.96
C LYS A 212 -26.94 -9.67 18.96
N PHE A 213 -26.42 -9.32 17.79
CA PHE A 213 -25.34 -8.36 17.62
C PHE A 213 -25.42 -7.70 16.25
N VAL A 214 -24.79 -6.54 16.12
CA VAL A 214 -24.70 -5.78 14.87
C VAL A 214 -23.24 -5.67 14.46
N ILE A 215 -22.94 -5.95 13.19
CA ILE A 215 -21.65 -5.63 12.57
C ILE A 215 -21.83 -4.32 11.82
N SER A 216 -21.07 -3.30 12.21
CA SER A 216 -21.01 -1.99 11.55
C SER A 216 -19.70 -1.89 10.79
N ALA A 217 -19.75 -1.91 9.46
CA ALA A 217 -18.59 -1.71 8.59
C ALA A 217 -18.68 -0.38 7.87
N LYS A 218 -17.58 0.40 7.88
CA LYS A 218 -17.49 1.73 7.30
C LYS A 218 -16.28 1.83 6.39
N ASN A 219 -16.44 2.50 5.26
CA ASN A 219 -15.35 2.99 4.42
C ASN A 219 -15.31 4.52 4.49
N GLU A 220 -14.34 5.06 5.22
CA GLU A 220 -14.19 6.48 5.51
C GLU A 220 -13.45 7.26 4.41
N ALA A 221 -13.21 6.65 3.25
CA ALA A 221 -12.65 7.36 2.10
C ALA A 221 -13.52 8.56 1.72
N ALA A 222 -12.93 9.75 1.63
CA ALA A 222 -13.64 10.99 1.36
C ALA A 222 -13.77 11.30 -0.13
N LEU A 223 -12.93 10.70 -0.97
CA LEU A 223 -12.93 10.85 -2.43
C LEU A 223 -12.87 9.47 -3.08
N GLU A 224 -13.36 9.34 -4.31
CA GLU A 224 -13.35 8.07 -5.04
C GLU A 224 -11.93 7.59 -5.36
N GLN A 225 -11.00 8.54 -5.48
CA GLN A 225 -9.58 8.27 -5.75
C GLN A 225 -8.78 8.00 -4.47
N GLU A 226 -9.37 8.22 -3.28
CA GLU A 226 -8.70 7.89 -2.03
C GLU A 226 -8.65 6.38 -1.84
N SER A 227 -7.56 5.93 -1.23
CA SER A 227 -7.49 4.53 -0.84
C SER A 227 -8.50 4.25 0.29
N PRO A 228 -9.14 3.06 0.30
CA PRO A 228 -10.19 2.77 1.24
C PRO A 228 -9.66 2.83 2.69
N ARG A 229 -10.47 3.38 3.60
CA ARG A 229 -10.18 3.42 5.03
C ARG A 229 -11.30 2.67 5.73
N VAL A 230 -11.05 1.39 6.02
CA VAL A 230 -12.10 0.47 6.44
C VAL A 230 -12.04 0.24 7.94
N SER A 231 -13.14 0.50 8.64
CA SER A 231 -13.34 0.16 10.05
C SER A 231 -14.51 -0.81 10.18
N ILE A 232 -14.37 -1.80 11.06
CA ILE A 232 -15.43 -2.77 11.39
C ILE A 232 -15.56 -2.86 12.89
N ASP A 233 -16.75 -2.53 13.38
CA ASP A 233 -17.11 -2.57 14.78
C ASP A 233 -18.17 -3.65 15.02
N LEU A 234 -18.05 -4.34 16.15
CA LEU A 234 -19.03 -5.28 16.66
C LEU A 234 -19.80 -4.63 17.82
N ILE A 235 -21.11 -4.60 17.69
CA ILE A 235 -22.00 -3.97 18.66
C ILE A 235 -22.85 -5.08 19.30
N ARG A 236 -22.66 -5.29 20.60
CA ARG A 236 -23.45 -6.22 21.41
C ARG A 236 -24.33 -5.44 22.40
N PRO A 237 -25.57 -5.89 22.69
CA PRO A 237 -26.46 -5.21 23.63
C PRO A 237 -25.81 -5.01 25.01
N GLY A 238 -25.81 -3.77 25.50
CA GLY A 238 -25.29 -3.41 26.82
C GLY A 238 -23.76 -3.40 26.94
N ILE A 239 -23.02 -3.62 25.85
CA ILE A 239 -21.55 -3.58 25.81
C ILE A 239 -21.11 -2.43 24.90
N ALA A 240 -20.00 -1.78 25.22
CA ALA A 240 -19.41 -0.78 24.34
C ALA A 240 -19.02 -1.41 22.98
N PRO A 241 -19.13 -0.68 21.85
CA PRO A 241 -18.70 -1.18 20.56
C PRO A 241 -17.24 -1.64 20.59
N GLU A 242 -16.98 -2.83 20.03
CA GLU A 242 -15.65 -3.43 19.93
C GLU A 242 -15.12 -3.23 18.51
N ASN A 243 -14.00 -2.52 18.34
CA ASN A 243 -13.35 -2.43 17.03
C ASN A 243 -12.64 -3.75 16.72
N LEU A 244 -13.16 -4.49 15.74
CA LEU A 244 -12.58 -5.76 15.32
C LEU A 244 -11.44 -5.57 14.32
N TYR A 245 -11.60 -4.57 13.44
CA TYR A 245 -10.70 -4.33 12.33
C TYR A 245 -10.65 -2.85 11.97
N HIS A 246 -9.44 -2.38 11.70
CA HIS A 246 -9.18 -1.08 11.12
C HIS A 246 -8.01 -1.20 10.15
N ALA A 247 -8.19 -0.73 8.92
CA ALA A 247 -7.14 -0.66 7.93
C ALA A 247 -7.20 0.68 7.19
N ASP A 248 -6.07 1.37 7.17
CA ASP A 248 -5.87 2.57 6.37
C ASP A 248 -5.16 2.21 5.08
N GLY A 249 -5.91 2.18 3.98
CA GLY A 249 -5.35 1.90 2.67
C GLY A 249 -4.48 3.02 2.12
N ALA A 250 -4.33 4.17 2.79
CA ALA A 250 -3.47 5.25 2.31
C ALA A 250 -1.98 4.86 2.35
N PRO A 251 -1.18 5.18 1.31
CA PRO A 251 0.26 5.00 1.36
C PRO A 251 0.87 5.86 2.47
N ARG A 252 1.57 5.23 3.40
CA ARG A 252 2.32 5.91 4.47
C ARG A 252 3.81 5.77 4.24
N ARG A 253 4.55 6.85 4.49
CA ARG A 253 6.02 6.83 4.43
C ARG A 253 6.56 6.05 5.64
N VAL A 254 7.52 5.17 5.41
CA VAL A 254 8.14 4.34 6.46
C VAL A 254 9.65 4.44 6.46
N SER A 255 10.27 3.93 7.52
CA SER A 255 11.72 3.73 7.56
C SER A 255 12.14 2.53 6.71
N LYS A 256 13.42 2.48 6.28
CA LYS A 256 13.98 1.31 5.59
C LYS A 256 13.87 0.02 6.43
N ALA A 257 14.01 0.13 7.76
CA ALA A 257 13.94 -1.01 8.66
C ALA A 257 12.52 -1.60 8.74
N GLU A 258 11.53 -0.73 8.85
CA GLU A 258 10.11 -1.11 8.81
C GLU A 258 9.75 -1.74 7.47
N TYR A 259 10.14 -1.11 6.35
CA TYR A 259 9.92 -1.69 5.02
C TYR A 259 10.50 -3.10 4.88
N LYS A 260 11.72 -3.32 5.35
CA LYS A 260 12.37 -4.64 5.31
C LYS A 260 11.70 -5.68 6.21
N ARG A 261 11.09 -5.26 7.32
CA ARG A 261 10.33 -6.14 8.21
C ARG A 261 9.06 -6.64 7.53
N ASP A 262 8.38 -5.76 6.81
CA ASP A 262 7.10 -6.09 6.14
C ASP A 262 7.35 -6.86 4.82
N PHE A 263 8.53 -6.68 4.20
CA PHE A 263 8.96 -7.35 2.97
C PHE A 263 10.34 -8.02 3.10
N PRO A 264 10.47 -9.10 3.88
CA PRO A 264 11.75 -9.79 4.08
C PRO A 264 12.27 -10.37 2.75
N GLY A 265 13.43 -9.91 2.31
CA GLY A 265 14.05 -10.28 1.02
C GLY A 265 13.41 -9.64 -0.21
N GLY A 266 12.69 -8.52 -0.04
CA GLY A 266 12.16 -7.73 -1.15
C GLY A 266 13.25 -7.29 -2.12
N SER A 267 12.86 -6.95 -3.35
CA SER A 267 13.77 -6.57 -4.43
C SER A 267 14.32 -5.16 -4.23
N LEU A 268 15.08 -4.95 -3.16
CA LEU A 268 15.92 -3.77 -3.05
C LEU A 268 17.01 -3.92 -4.11
N LYS A 269 16.81 -3.25 -5.26
CA LYS A 269 17.90 -3.00 -6.19
C LYS A 269 18.88 -2.08 -5.46
N GLU A 270 19.92 -2.68 -4.88
CA GLU A 270 21.10 -1.96 -4.39
C GLU A 270 21.88 -1.35 -5.56
#